data_AF-X1HJ62-F1
#
_entry.id   AF-X1HJ62-F1
#
_cell.length_a   1.000
_cell.length_b   1.000
_cell.length_c   1.000
_cell.angle_alpha   90.00
_cell.angle_beta   90.00
_cell.angle_gamma   90.00
#
_symmetry.space_group_name_H-M   'P 1'
#
loop_
_entity.id
_entity.type
_entity.pdbx_description
1 polymer ?
#
loop_
_entity_poly.entity_id
_entity_poly.type
_entity_poly.pdbx_seq_one_letter_code
_entity_poly.pdbx_strand_id
1 'polypeptide(L)'
;VSVLLRDAKIGSIYEGTTGIQALDLLGRKVAMRSGALFLNFMGLLNAFVEEHLEHPELGRYVSSLREAKDTLAQTTMTLGTKGMSGDVVYPMLHATPYCFMFGHVACSYFILNQAIVAYDKLQHLFDEAGERGDEGRREFLHRHPDARFYANKIETAKFFVAHILPGVYGIARSVDLDDHSAMDAIL
;
A
#
# COMPACT_ATOMS: atom_id res chain seq x y z
N VAL A 1 24.88 4.72 9.56
CA VAL A 1 23.62 4.03 9.94
C VAL A 1 23.16 4.35 11.36
N SER A 2 23.99 4.23 12.40
CA SER A 2 23.56 4.51 13.80
C SER A 2 22.94 5.90 14.03
N VAL A 3 23.52 6.96 13.47
CA VAL A 3 22.94 8.33 13.54
C VAL A 3 21.57 8.39 12.88
N LEU A 4 21.44 7.89 11.64
CA LEU A 4 20.15 7.85 10.92
C LEU A 4 19.06 7.12 11.71
N LEU A 5 19.37 6.00 12.38
CA LEU A 5 18.40 5.27 13.19
C LEU A 5 17.98 6.02 14.45
N ARG A 6 18.91 6.73 15.10
CA ARG A 6 18.60 7.56 16.27
C ARG A 6 17.74 8.75 15.88
N ASP A 7 18.08 9.42 14.78
CA ASP A 7 17.36 10.59 14.29
C ASP A 7 15.96 10.20 13.78
N ALA A 8 15.79 9.03 13.16
CA ALA A 8 14.49 8.55 12.71
C ALA A 8 13.56 8.14 13.87
N LYS A 9 14.09 7.73 15.03
CA LYS A 9 13.27 7.14 16.09
C LYS A 9 12.26 8.13 16.67
N ILE A 10 12.63 9.41 16.77
CA ILE A 10 11.76 10.46 17.29
C ILE A 10 10.47 10.62 16.48
N GLY A 11 10.50 10.29 15.18
CA GLY A 11 9.33 10.37 14.29
C GLY A 11 8.19 9.43 14.67
N SER A 12 8.45 8.40 15.47
CA SER A 12 7.40 7.49 16.00
C SER A 12 6.78 7.95 17.33
N ILE A 13 7.30 9.05 17.92
CA ILE A 13 7.01 9.47 19.29
C ILE A 13 6.48 10.91 19.33
N TYR A 14 7.18 11.83 18.67
CA TYR A 14 6.86 13.26 18.66
C TYR A 14 5.65 13.55 17.75
N GLU A 15 4.85 14.56 18.08
CA GLU A 15 3.60 14.93 17.37
C GLU A 15 2.51 13.85 17.33
N GLY A 16 2.54 12.95 18.33
CA GLY A 16 1.58 11.87 18.49
C GLY A 16 2.21 10.53 18.14
N THR A 17 2.15 9.59 19.09
CA THR A 17 2.75 8.27 18.90
C THR A 17 2.06 7.51 17.77
N THR A 18 2.74 6.51 17.20
CA THR A 18 2.16 5.64 16.15
C THR A 18 0.78 5.09 16.55
N GLY A 19 0.59 4.71 17.81
CA GLY A 19 -0.70 4.22 18.32
C GLY A 19 -1.78 5.30 18.34
N ILE A 20 -1.46 6.53 18.75
CA ILE A 20 -2.41 7.65 18.74
C ILE A 20 -2.80 8.00 17.29
N GLN A 21 -1.84 8.04 16.37
CA GLN A 21 -2.12 8.28 14.95
C GLN A 21 -3.00 7.18 14.34
N ALA A 22 -2.76 5.93 14.72
CA ALA A 22 -3.54 4.79 14.28
C ALA A 22 -4.99 4.82 14.82
N LEU A 23 -5.17 5.14 16.11
CA LEU A 23 -6.49 5.33 16.71
C LEU A 23 -7.24 6.49 16.07
N ASP A 24 -6.54 7.58 15.73
CA ASP A 24 -7.13 8.71 15.03
C ASP A 24 -7.62 8.33 13.63
N LEU A 25 -6.82 7.57 12.88
CA LEU A 25 -7.19 7.07 11.57
C LEU A 25 -8.46 6.22 11.64
N LEU A 26 -8.43 5.15 12.44
CA LEU A 26 -9.52 4.17 12.51
C LEU A 26 -10.77 4.75 13.19
N GLY A 27 -10.60 5.37 14.36
CA GLY A 27 -11.70 5.85 15.19
C GLY A 27 -12.31 7.18 14.74
N ARG A 28 -11.58 7.98 13.96
CA ARG A 28 -12.06 9.30 13.52
C ARG A 28 -12.02 9.48 12.01
N LYS A 29 -10.85 9.36 11.36
CA LYS A 29 -10.70 9.76 9.94
C LYS A 29 -11.49 8.90 8.96
N VAL A 30 -11.52 7.59 9.17
CA VAL A 30 -12.27 6.67 8.32
C VAL A 30 -13.76 6.98 8.34
N ALA A 31 -14.34 7.29 9.50
CA ALA A 31 -15.76 7.59 9.65
C ALA A 31 -16.12 9.06 9.33
N MET A 32 -15.13 9.95 9.15
CA MET A 32 -15.37 11.37 8.89
C MET A 32 -16.26 11.58 7.66
N ARG A 33 -17.18 12.55 7.75
CA ARG A 33 -18.14 12.88 6.68
C ARG A 33 -18.92 11.64 6.23
N SER A 34 -19.36 10.82 7.19
CA SER A 34 -20.07 9.56 6.93
C SER A 34 -19.30 8.61 6.02
N GLY A 35 -17.97 8.55 6.17
CA GLY A 35 -17.10 7.70 5.36
C GLY A 35 -16.70 8.25 4.00
N ALA A 36 -17.15 9.46 3.62
CA ALA A 36 -16.92 9.99 2.28
C ALA A 36 -15.44 10.08 1.90
N LEU A 37 -14.55 10.40 2.84
CA LEU A 37 -13.10 10.47 2.56
C LEU A 37 -12.51 9.10 2.23
N PHE A 38 -12.91 8.07 2.96
CA PHE A 38 -12.49 6.69 2.70
C PHE A 38 -13.04 6.20 1.36
N LEU A 39 -14.31 6.45 1.08
CA LEU A 39 -14.95 6.08 -0.19
C LEU A 39 -14.30 6.79 -1.39
N ASN A 40 -13.92 8.06 -1.25
CA ASN A 40 -13.19 8.79 -2.29
C ASN A 40 -11.81 8.15 -2.56
N PHE A 41 -11.09 7.75 -1.51
CA PHE A 41 -9.82 7.04 -1.67
C PHE A 41 -10.01 5.69 -2.36
N MET A 42 -11.04 4.91 -1.98
CA MET A 42 -11.37 3.66 -2.67
C MET A 42 -11.74 3.90 -4.14
N GLY A 43 -12.47 4.98 -4.44
CA GLY A 43 -12.80 5.38 -5.82
C GLY A 43 -11.56 5.69 -6.65
N LEU A 44 -10.59 6.40 -6.08
CA LEU A 44 -9.30 6.67 -6.72
C LEU A 44 -8.53 5.38 -7.02
N LEU A 45 -8.52 4.41 -6.10
CA LEU A 45 -7.91 3.10 -6.34
C LEU A 45 -8.66 2.28 -7.39
N ASN A 46 -10.00 2.33 -7.39
CA ASN A 46 -10.83 1.64 -8.37
C ASN A 46 -10.55 2.14 -9.79
N ALA A 47 -10.55 3.46 -9.99
CA ALA A 47 -10.26 4.07 -11.28
C ALA A 47 -8.88 3.65 -11.82
N PHE A 48 -7.85 3.68 -10.96
CA PHE A 48 -6.51 3.24 -11.33
C PHE A 48 -6.44 1.75 -11.69
N VAL A 49 -7.13 0.90 -10.93
CA VAL A 49 -7.20 -0.54 -11.21
C VAL A 49 -7.89 -0.79 -12.55
N GLU A 50 -9.04 -0.16 -12.79
CA GLU A 50 -9.80 -0.31 -14.04
C GLU A 50 -9.00 0.12 -15.26
N GLU A 51 -8.23 1.21 -15.15
CA GLU A 51 -7.42 1.74 -16.24
C GLU A 51 -6.22 0.83 -16.60
N HIS A 52 -5.61 0.18 -15.61
CA HIS A 52 -4.32 -0.50 -15.79
C HIS A 52 -4.33 -2.01 -15.55
N LEU A 53 -5.50 -2.64 -15.36
CA LEU A 53 -5.60 -4.08 -15.10
C LEU A 53 -4.98 -4.93 -16.22
N GLU A 54 -5.14 -4.48 -17.46
CA GLU A 54 -4.64 -5.14 -18.67
C GLU A 54 -3.25 -4.63 -19.11
N HIS A 55 -2.55 -3.87 -18.26
CA HIS A 55 -1.22 -3.34 -18.61
C HIS A 55 -0.24 -4.50 -18.90
N PRO A 56 0.49 -4.49 -20.04
CA PRO A 56 1.26 -5.65 -20.52
C PRO A 56 2.30 -6.16 -19.51
N GLU A 57 2.95 -5.25 -18.79
CA GLU A 57 4.01 -5.59 -17.83
C GLU A 57 3.54 -5.60 -16.36
N LEU A 58 2.49 -4.85 -16.04
CA LEU A 58 2.14 -4.47 -14.66
C LEU A 58 0.75 -4.98 -14.25
N GLY A 59 -0.05 -5.50 -15.17
CA GLY A 59 -1.44 -5.91 -14.93
C GLY A 59 -1.59 -6.89 -13.77
N ARG A 60 -0.69 -7.88 -13.65
CA ARG A 60 -0.70 -8.82 -12.50
C ARG A 60 -0.52 -8.12 -11.14
N TYR A 61 0.30 -7.07 -11.10
CA TYR A 61 0.57 -6.32 -9.88
C TYR A 61 -0.57 -5.34 -9.57
N VAL A 62 -1.20 -4.79 -10.61
CA VAL A 62 -2.45 -4.03 -10.48
C VAL A 62 -3.58 -4.94 -9.95
N SER A 63 -3.67 -6.20 -10.39
CA SER A 63 -4.59 -7.18 -9.81
C SER A 63 -4.31 -7.44 -8.32
N SER A 64 -3.03 -7.55 -7.91
CA SER A 64 -2.70 -7.67 -6.49
C SER A 64 -3.09 -6.42 -5.68
N LEU A 65 -2.97 -5.21 -6.25
CA LEU A 65 -3.48 -4.00 -5.62
C LEU A 65 -5.01 -4.04 -5.49
N ARG A 66 -5.73 -4.55 -6.50
CA ARG A 66 -7.19 -4.72 -6.45
C ARG A 66 -7.61 -5.59 -5.26
N GLU A 67 -7.00 -6.76 -5.12
CA GLU A 67 -7.29 -7.68 -4.01
C GLU A 67 -6.96 -7.06 -2.65
N ALA A 68 -5.83 -6.34 -2.55
CA ALA A 68 -5.41 -5.68 -1.33
C ALA A 68 -6.34 -4.51 -0.92
N LYS A 69 -6.82 -3.69 -1.89
CA LYS A 69 -7.79 -2.62 -1.58
C LYS A 69 -9.13 -3.18 -1.13
N ASP A 70 -9.57 -4.30 -1.72
CA ASP A 70 -10.84 -4.94 -1.37
C ASP A 70 -10.74 -5.54 0.03
N THR A 71 -9.59 -6.13 0.36
CA THR A 71 -9.26 -6.59 1.71
C THR A 71 -9.28 -5.41 2.70
N LEU A 72 -8.68 -4.26 2.37
CA LEU A 72 -8.71 -3.07 3.22
C LEU A 72 -10.14 -2.58 3.46
N ALA A 73 -10.98 -2.54 2.42
CA ALA A 73 -12.38 -2.18 2.54
C ALA A 73 -13.14 -3.14 3.47
N GLN A 74 -12.96 -4.46 3.28
CA GLN A 74 -13.60 -5.47 4.11
C GLN A 74 -13.17 -5.37 5.57
N THR A 75 -11.86 -5.27 5.85
CA THR A 75 -11.33 -5.11 7.22
C THR A 75 -11.88 -3.84 7.87
N THR A 76 -11.96 -2.75 7.11
CA THR A 76 -12.53 -1.47 7.59
C THR A 76 -14.00 -1.65 8.00
N MET A 77 -14.79 -2.34 7.19
CA MET A 77 -16.20 -2.64 7.49
C MET A 77 -16.36 -3.56 8.71
N THR A 78 -15.53 -4.60 8.83
CA THR A 78 -15.55 -5.52 9.97
C THR A 78 -15.28 -4.77 11.28
N LEU A 79 -14.21 -3.98 11.34
CA LEU A 79 -13.85 -3.19 12.52
C LEU A 79 -14.91 -2.12 12.84
N GLY A 80 -15.44 -1.45 11.81
CA GLY A 80 -16.53 -0.48 11.99
C GLY A 80 -17.79 -1.10 12.56
N THR A 81 -18.18 -2.28 12.08
CA THR A 81 -19.36 -3.02 12.56
C THR A 81 -19.20 -3.44 14.01
N LYS A 82 -18.03 -3.96 14.39
CA LYS A 82 -17.69 -4.30 15.79
C LYS A 82 -17.82 -3.07 16.70
N GLY A 83 -17.21 -1.95 16.32
CA GLY A 83 -17.30 -0.70 17.07
C GLY A 83 -18.74 -0.20 17.24
N MET A 84 -19.57 -0.29 16.19
CA MET A 84 -20.98 0.09 16.25
C MET A 84 -21.85 -0.84 17.11
N SER A 85 -21.45 -2.11 17.25
CA SER A 85 -22.14 -3.09 18.10
C SER A 85 -21.86 -2.93 19.61
N GLY A 86 -21.02 -1.96 19.99
CA GLY A 86 -20.67 -1.65 21.37
C GLY A 86 -19.31 -2.21 21.81
N ASP A 87 -18.69 -3.06 21.00
CA ASP A 87 -17.33 -3.53 21.20
C ASP A 87 -16.32 -2.51 20.64
N VAL A 88 -16.13 -1.44 21.39
CA VAL A 88 -15.22 -0.34 21.02
C VAL A 88 -13.75 -0.71 21.24
N VAL A 89 -13.47 -1.70 22.09
CA VAL A 89 -12.10 -2.04 22.49
C VAL A 89 -11.44 -2.94 21.46
N TYR A 90 -12.19 -3.86 20.85
CA TYR A 90 -11.65 -4.74 19.82
C TYR A 90 -11.08 -3.97 18.61
N PRO A 91 -11.76 -2.98 18.01
CA PRO A 91 -11.16 -2.15 16.96
C PRO A 91 -9.91 -1.40 17.40
N MET A 92 -9.85 -0.95 18.66
CA MET A 92 -8.68 -0.25 19.20
C MET A 92 -7.45 -1.17 19.29
N LEU A 93 -7.62 -2.44 19.65
CA LEU A 93 -6.56 -3.45 19.65
C LEU A 93 -5.90 -3.59 18.27
N HIS A 94 -6.70 -3.47 17.21
CA HIS A 94 -6.25 -3.62 15.82
C HIS A 94 -5.85 -2.30 15.15
N ALA A 95 -5.94 -1.15 15.82
CA ALA A 95 -5.72 0.15 15.20
C ALA A 95 -4.33 0.28 14.55
N THR A 96 -3.27 -0.10 15.27
CA THR A 96 -1.89 0.04 14.76
C THR A 96 -1.62 -0.86 13.54
N PRO A 97 -1.90 -2.18 13.58
CA PRO A 97 -1.84 -3.03 12.39
C PRO A 97 -2.69 -2.49 11.23
N TYR A 98 -3.91 -2.02 11.49
CA TYR A 98 -4.78 -1.43 10.47
C TYR A 98 -4.14 -0.20 9.80
N CYS A 99 -3.47 0.66 10.57
CA CYS A 99 -2.75 1.82 10.03
C CYS A 99 -1.63 1.39 9.05
N PHE A 100 -0.87 0.35 9.38
CA PHE A 100 0.14 -0.20 8.46
C PHE A 100 -0.49 -0.85 7.22
N MET A 101 -1.60 -1.56 7.37
CA MET A 101 -2.36 -2.12 6.25
C MET A 101 -2.78 -1.01 5.27
N PHE A 102 -3.33 0.08 5.79
CA PHE A 102 -3.70 1.26 5.00
C PHE A 102 -2.48 1.84 4.26
N GLY A 103 -1.36 1.97 4.97
CA GLY A 103 -0.09 2.44 4.41
C GLY A 103 0.44 1.55 3.27
N HIS A 104 0.37 0.23 3.40
CA HIS A 104 0.82 -0.70 2.36
C HIS A 104 0.00 -0.55 1.07
N VAL A 105 -1.33 -0.42 1.18
CA VAL A 105 -2.21 -0.19 0.03
C VAL A 105 -1.90 1.15 -0.62
N ALA A 106 -1.82 2.23 0.16
CA ALA A 106 -1.52 3.57 -0.34
C ALA A 106 -0.14 3.65 -1.02
N CYS A 107 0.91 3.10 -0.40
CA CYS A 107 2.25 3.05 -0.98
C CYS A 107 2.29 2.23 -2.26
N SER A 108 1.58 1.09 -2.30
CA SER A 108 1.51 0.25 -3.51
C SER A 108 0.87 0.99 -4.67
N TYR A 109 -0.20 1.74 -4.43
CA TYR A 109 -0.82 2.61 -5.42
C TYR A 109 0.18 3.63 -5.98
N PHE A 110 0.85 4.42 -5.12
CA PHE A 110 1.78 5.45 -5.59
C PHE A 110 2.98 4.88 -6.34
N ILE A 111 3.53 3.76 -5.87
CA ILE A 111 4.68 3.12 -6.51
C ILE A 111 4.27 2.49 -7.86
N LEU A 112 3.09 1.88 -7.96
CA LEU A 112 2.56 1.38 -9.24
C LEU A 112 2.27 2.52 -10.21
N ASN A 113 1.69 3.62 -9.75
CA ASN A 113 1.46 4.80 -10.58
C ASN A 113 2.79 5.34 -11.18
N GLN A 114 3.84 5.43 -10.36
CA GLN A 114 5.19 5.78 -10.85
C GLN A 114 5.73 4.77 -11.86
N ALA A 115 5.46 3.47 -11.68
CA ALA A 115 5.92 2.42 -12.57
C ALA A 115 5.21 2.44 -13.93
N ILE A 116 3.91 2.78 -13.98
CA ILE A 116 3.17 2.99 -15.23
C ILE A 116 3.81 4.11 -16.03
N VAL A 117 4.02 5.28 -15.41
CA VAL A 117 4.68 6.42 -16.07
C VAL A 117 6.11 6.05 -16.51
N ALA A 118 6.86 5.33 -15.67
CA ALA A 118 8.20 4.88 -16.00
C ALA A 118 8.21 3.91 -17.20
N TYR A 119 7.22 3.03 -17.30
CA TYR A 119 7.08 2.10 -18.42
C TYR A 119 6.90 2.84 -19.75
N ASP A 120 5.97 3.81 -19.80
CA ASP A 120 5.70 4.57 -21.02
C ASP A 120 6.94 5.38 -21.47
N LYS A 121 7.61 6.02 -20.52
CA LYS A 121 8.87 6.75 -20.79
C LYS A 121 9.97 5.82 -21.28
N LEU A 122 10.06 4.62 -20.71
CA LEU A 122 11.06 3.64 -21.12
C LEU A 122 10.79 3.10 -22.54
N GLN A 123 9.53 2.81 -22.89
CA GLN A 123 9.19 2.38 -24.25
C GLN A 123 9.55 3.47 -25.27
N HIS A 124 9.23 4.73 -24.98
CA HIS A 124 9.59 5.86 -25.86
C HIS A 124 11.11 5.93 -26.10
N LEU A 125 11.92 5.79 -25.05
CA LEU A 125 13.39 5.80 -25.17
C LEU A 125 13.91 4.63 -26.00
N PHE A 126 13.30 3.44 -25.88
CA PHE A 126 13.65 2.31 -26.73
C PHE A 126 13.28 2.55 -28.20
N ASP A 127 12.12 3.14 -28.47
CA ASP A 127 11.66 3.43 -29.82
C ASP A 127 12.54 4.48 -30.51
N GLU A 128 12.92 5.55 -29.79
CA GLU A 128 13.84 6.59 -30.27
C GLU A 128 15.23 6.03 -30.58
N ALA A 129 15.73 5.10 -29.76
CA ALA A 129 17.01 4.45 -29.96
C ALA A 129 16.97 3.33 -31.04
N GLY A 130 15.78 2.96 -31.52
CA GLY A 130 15.61 1.85 -32.45
C GLY A 130 15.83 0.46 -31.81
N GLU A 131 15.81 0.37 -30.48
CA GLU A 131 16.13 -0.83 -29.72
C GLU A 131 14.90 -1.74 -29.56
N ARG A 132 14.74 -2.67 -30.50
CA ARG A 132 13.58 -3.58 -30.56
C ARG A 132 13.84 -4.98 -30.00
N GLY A 133 15.11 -5.39 -29.90
CA GLY A 133 15.52 -6.70 -29.38
C GLY A 133 15.85 -6.66 -27.90
N ASP A 134 15.61 -7.76 -27.18
CA ASP A 134 15.87 -7.85 -25.74
C ASP A 134 17.34 -7.61 -25.37
N GLU A 135 18.27 -8.10 -26.21
CA GLU A 135 19.70 -7.90 -26.02
C GLU A 135 20.11 -6.43 -26.18
N GLY A 136 19.64 -5.78 -27.25
CA GLY A 136 19.88 -4.36 -27.51
C GLY A 136 19.27 -3.46 -26.43
N ARG A 137 18.05 -3.75 -25.99
CA ARG A 137 17.41 -3.07 -24.86
C ARG A 137 18.22 -3.21 -23.57
N ARG A 138 18.74 -4.40 -23.28
CA ARG A 138 19.58 -4.63 -22.09
C ARG A 138 20.87 -3.83 -22.15
N GLU A 139 21.55 -3.84 -23.29
CA GLU A 139 22.77 -3.06 -23.48
C GLU A 139 22.49 -1.54 -23.36
N PHE A 140 21.38 -1.08 -23.92
CA PHE A 140 20.92 0.31 -23.82
C PHE A 140 20.71 0.75 -22.37
N LEU A 141 20.09 -0.10 -21.53
CA LEU A 141 19.94 0.17 -20.10
C LEU A 141 21.28 0.35 -19.36
N HIS A 142 22.33 -0.35 -19.78
CA HIS A 142 23.66 -0.16 -19.19
C HIS A 142 24.27 1.18 -19.59
N ARG A 143 24.03 1.64 -20.81
CA ARG A 143 24.63 2.87 -21.37
C ARG A 143 23.81 4.14 -21.12
N HIS A 144 22.49 4.04 -20.93
CA HIS A 144 21.58 5.19 -20.79
C HIS A 144 21.05 5.35 -19.36
N PRO A 145 21.42 6.43 -18.62
CA PRO A 145 21.08 6.58 -17.21
C PRO A 145 19.58 6.70 -16.94
N ASP A 146 18.83 7.46 -17.75
CA ASP A 146 17.40 7.65 -17.53
C ASP A 146 16.60 6.37 -17.82
N ALA A 147 16.92 5.65 -18.91
CA ALA A 147 16.33 4.36 -19.22
C ALA A 147 16.54 3.37 -18.06
N ARG A 148 17.75 3.34 -17.47
CA ARG A 148 18.03 2.53 -16.28
C ARG A 148 17.23 2.96 -15.06
N PHE A 149 17.06 4.26 -14.84
CA PHE A 149 16.23 4.77 -13.75
C PHE A 149 14.77 4.30 -13.90
N TYR A 150 14.18 4.42 -15.09
CA TYR A 150 12.81 3.97 -15.34
C TYR A 150 12.65 2.46 -15.22
N ALA A 151 13.59 1.68 -15.76
CA ALA A 151 13.60 0.23 -15.59
C ALA A 151 13.65 -0.16 -14.11
N ASN A 152 14.51 0.49 -13.32
CA ASN A 152 14.60 0.24 -11.87
C ASN A 152 13.34 0.64 -11.10
N LYS A 153 12.61 1.68 -11.55
CA LYS A 153 11.31 2.06 -10.95
C LYS A 153 10.27 0.96 -11.14
N ILE A 154 10.22 0.38 -12.34
CA ILE A 154 9.34 -0.76 -12.65
C ILE A 154 9.69 -1.94 -11.74
N GLU A 155 10.97 -2.34 -11.68
CA GLU A 155 11.40 -3.47 -10.84
C GLU A 155 11.16 -3.23 -9.34
N THR A 156 11.34 -1.99 -8.86
CA THR A 156 11.04 -1.62 -7.47
C THR A 156 9.55 -1.79 -7.15
N ALA A 157 8.66 -1.41 -8.08
CA ALA A 157 7.22 -1.58 -7.91
C ALA A 157 6.81 -3.05 -7.87
N LYS A 158 7.36 -3.85 -8.79
CA LYS A 158 7.18 -5.29 -8.81
C LYS A 158 7.59 -5.92 -7.48
N PHE A 159 8.75 -5.55 -6.95
CA PHE A 159 9.25 -6.04 -5.67
C PHE A 159 8.31 -5.66 -4.51
N PHE A 160 7.95 -4.38 -4.40
CA PHE A 160 7.11 -3.88 -3.30
C PHE A 160 5.75 -4.59 -3.27
N VAL A 161 5.09 -4.72 -4.41
CA VAL A 161 3.79 -5.40 -4.52
C VAL A 161 3.90 -6.90 -4.26
N ALA A 162 4.99 -7.55 -4.66
CA ALA A 162 5.18 -8.98 -4.42
C ALA A 162 5.60 -9.33 -2.99
N HIS A 163 6.29 -8.45 -2.27
CA HIS A 163 6.94 -8.79 -0.99
C HIS A 163 6.41 -8.01 0.22
N ILE A 164 5.90 -6.79 0.02
CA ILE A 164 5.42 -5.93 1.11
C ILE A 164 3.89 -5.94 1.18
N LEU A 165 3.24 -5.76 0.03
CA LEU A 165 1.77 -5.72 -0.03
C LEU A 165 1.09 -6.97 0.58
N PRO A 166 1.59 -8.21 0.42
CA PRO A 166 0.92 -9.39 0.98
C PRO A 166 0.75 -9.36 2.51
N GLY A 167 1.51 -8.51 3.22
CA GLY A 167 1.32 -8.29 4.66
C GLY A 167 -0.09 -7.81 5.04
N VAL A 168 -0.84 -7.20 4.11
CA VAL A 168 -2.23 -6.79 4.33
C VAL A 168 -3.14 -7.99 4.64
N TYR A 169 -2.89 -9.15 4.04
CA TYR A 169 -3.70 -10.36 4.24
C TYR A 169 -3.48 -10.97 5.62
N GLY A 170 -2.26 -10.90 6.14
CA GLY A 170 -1.96 -11.33 7.51
C GLY A 170 -2.64 -10.46 8.57
N ILE A 171 -2.70 -9.16 8.32
CA ILE A 171 -3.41 -8.20 9.19
C ILE A 171 -4.93 -8.42 9.13
N ALA A 172 -5.49 -8.59 7.93
CA ALA A 172 -6.91 -8.92 7.79
C ALA A 172 -7.26 -10.22 8.49
N ARG A 173 -6.43 -11.25 8.33
CA ARG A 173 -6.61 -12.53 9.00
C ARG A 173 -6.59 -12.41 10.53
N SER A 174 -5.76 -11.53 11.10
CA SER A 174 -5.74 -11.34 12.56
C SER A 174 -7.01 -10.67 13.09
N VAL A 175 -7.66 -9.81 12.28
CA VAL A 175 -8.99 -9.25 12.58
C VAL A 175 -10.08 -10.33 12.45
N ASP A 176 -9.99 -11.19 11.44
CA ASP A 176 -11.00 -12.24 11.23
C ASP A 176 -10.99 -13.35 12.29
N LEU A 177 -9.86 -13.50 13.02
CA LEU A 177 -9.74 -14.48 14.09
C LEU A 177 -10.51 -14.08 15.36
N ASP A 178 -10.95 -12.83 15.49
CA ASP A 178 -11.76 -12.34 16.60
C ASP A 178 -11.14 -12.63 17.99
N ASP A 179 -9.80 -12.63 18.08
CA ASP A 179 -9.10 -12.95 19.33
C ASP A 179 -9.09 -11.77 20.31
N HIS A 180 -9.59 -12.02 21.52
CA HIS A 180 -9.69 -11.03 22.60
C HIS A 180 -8.73 -11.33 23.76
N SER A 181 -7.85 -12.32 23.59
CA SER A 181 -7.01 -12.85 24.68
C SER A 181 -6.18 -11.78 25.42
N ALA A 182 -5.74 -10.72 24.72
CA ALA A 182 -5.01 -9.61 25.32
C ALA A 182 -5.83 -8.82 26.36
N MET A 183 -7.16 -8.86 26.27
CA MET A 183 -8.08 -8.17 27.18
C MET A 183 -8.42 -9.01 28.42
N ASP A 184 -8.34 -10.33 28.29
CA ASP A 184 -8.66 -11.28 29.35
C ASP A 184 -7.43 -11.66 30.21
N ALA A 185 -6.26 -11.11 29.88
CA ALA A 185 -5.03 -11.36 30.61
C ALA A 185 -5.14 -10.86 32.06
N ILE A 186 -4.91 -11.77 33.02
CA ILE A 186 -4.87 -11.46 34.44
C ILE A 186 -3.49 -10.90 34.78
N LEU A 187 -3.43 -9.66 35.29
CA LEU A 187 -2.23 -8.99 35.77
C LEU A 187 -1.86 -9.41 37.21
#